data_AF-A0A2E2CX21-F1
#
_entry.id   AF-A0A2E2CX21-F1
#
_cell.length_a   1.000
_cell.length_b   1.000
_cell.length_c   1.000
_cell.angle_alpha   90.00
_cell.angle_beta   90.00
_cell.angle_gamma   90.00
#
_symmetry.space_group_name_H-M   'P 1'
#
loop_
_entity.id
_entity.type
_entity.pdbx_description
1 polymer ?
#
loop_
_entity_poly.entity_id
_entity_poly.type
_entity_poly.pdbx_seq_one_letter_code
_entity_poly.pdbx_strand_id
1 'polypeptide(L)'
;MTHFLVSEEKPDGHRLEDLLRIVRKDVLLRCTKITDDTRPEAQLVLSNNIKVLEHLSEAIKLAESSTHILDKAFGPSQASQGGPPRIGT
;
A
#
# COMPACT_ATOMS: atom_id res chain seq x y z
N MET A 1 -17.92 0.10 6.02
CA MET A 1 -17.52 -0.16 4.63
C MET A 1 -16.23 0.57 4.23
N THR A 2 -15.22 -0.17 3.76
CA THR A 2 -14.00 0.41 3.17
C THR A 2 -14.22 0.73 1.69
N HIS A 3 -13.76 1.90 1.24
CA HIS A 3 -13.94 2.30 -0.16
C HIS A 3 -13.00 1.54 -1.13
N PHE A 4 -11.74 1.36 -0.72
CA PHE A 4 -10.71 0.77 -1.59
C PHE A 4 -10.33 -0.66 -1.20
N LEU A 5 -10.42 -1.00 0.09
CA LEU A 5 -9.92 -2.26 0.60
C LEU A 5 -10.97 -3.37 0.45
N VAL A 6 -10.48 -4.57 0.14
CA VAL A 6 -11.32 -5.77 0.07
C VAL A 6 -11.99 -6.04 1.42
N SER A 7 -13.29 -6.27 1.38
CA SER A 7 -14.13 -6.62 2.54
C SER A 7 -15.34 -7.40 2.06
N GLU A 8 -16.13 -7.96 2.98
CA GLU A 8 -17.40 -8.63 2.66
C GLU A 8 -18.32 -7.74 1.81
N GLU A 9 -18.44 -6.46 2.18
CA GLU A 9 -19.26 -5.48 1.47
C GLU A 9 -18.61 -4.99 0.16
N LYS A 10 -17.28 -5.15 0.00
CA LYS A 10 -16.48 -4.70 -1.16
C LYS A 10 -15.57 -5.83 -1.66
N PRO A 11 -16.12 -6.89 -2.28
CA PRO A 11 -15.34 -8.08 -2.68
C PRO A 11 -14.36 -7.82 -3.83
N ASP A 12 -14.62 -6.80 -4.65
CA ASP A 12 -13.75 -6.32 -5.73
C ASP A 12 -12.71 -5.28 -5.27
N GLY A 13 -12.57 -5.07 -3.95
CA GLY A 13 -11.54 -4.20 -3.39
C GLY A 13 -10.13 -4.75 -3.53
N HIS A 14 -9.15 -3.93 -3.15
CA HIS A 14 -7.72 -4.28 -3.21
C HIS A 14 -7.18 -4.69 -1.84
N ARG A 15 -6.09 -5.46 -1.84
CA ARG A 15 -5.27 -5.60 -0.62
C ARG A 15 -4.49 -4.32 -0.38
N LEU A 16 -4.15 -4.05 0.87
CA LEU A 16 -3.45 -2.82 1.25
C LEU A 16 -2.07 -2.74 0.58
N GLU A 17 -1.31 -3.83 0.60
CA GLU A 17 0.01 -3.94 -0.02
C GLU A 17 -0.02 -3.63 -1.53
N ASP A 18 -1.10 -4.00 -2.23
CA ASP A 18 -1.23 -3.76 -3.67
C ASP A 18 -1.46 -2.27 -3.95
N LEU A 19 -2.31 -1.61 -3.16
CA LEU A 19 -2.52 -0.15 -3.26
C LEU A 19 -1.25 0.63 -2.92
N LEU A 20 -0.55 0.24 -1.85
CA LEU A 20 0.70 0.89 -1.47
C LEU A 20 1.78 0.73 -2.56
N ARG A 21 1.85 -0.43 -3.23
CA ARG A 21 2.74 -0.65 -4.38
C ARG A 21 2.40 0.27 -5.56
N ILE A 22 1.12 0.49 -5.85
CA ILE A 22 0.66 1.44 -6.89
C ILE A 22 1.11 2.87 -6.52
N VAL A 23 0.83 3.32 -5.30
CA VAL A 23 1.24 4.66 -4.84
C VAL A 23 2.75 4.83 -4.89
N ARG A 24 3.51 3.82 -4.44
CA ARG A 24 4.99 3.84 -4.49
C ARG A 24 5.51 4.00 -5.91
N LYS A 25 4.91 3.32 -6.90
CA LYS A 25 5.25 3.47 -8.32
C LYS A 25 5.04 4.91 -8.79
N ASP A 26 3.89 5.51 -8.46
CA ASP A 26 3.56 6.87 -8.90
C ASP A 26 4.45 7.93 -8.26
N VAL A 27 4.80 7.77 -6.96
CA VAL A 27 5.76 8.65 -6.29
C VAL A 27 7.15 8.52 -6.92
N LEU A 28 7.60 7.31 -7.23
CA LEU A 28 8.89 7.09 -7.90
C LEU A 28 8.93 7.79 -9.27
N LEU A 29 7.87 7.68 -10.07
CA LEU A 29 7.75 8.37 -11.36
C LEU A 29 7.76 9.90 -11.21
N ARG A 30 7.27 10.44 -10.10
CA ARG A 30 7.39 11.89 -9.81
C ARG A 30 8.82 12.27 -9.47
N CYS A 31 9.53 11.46 -8.68
CA CYS A 31 10.95 11.68 -8.38
C CYS A 31 11.79 11.78 -9.65
N THR A 32 11.59 10.86 -10.62
CA THR A 32 12.37 10.85 -11.85
C THR A 32 12.18 12.09 -12.72
N LYS A 33 11.04 12.80 -12.58
CA LYS A 33 10.76 14.03 -13.34
C LYS A 33 11.50 15.25 -12.79
N ILE A 34 11.99 15.21 -11.55
CA ILE A 34 12.62 16.34 -10.86
C ILE A 34 14.06 16.04 -10.42
N THR A 35 14.63 14.90 -10.81
CA THR A 35 15.96 14.46 -10.37
C THR A 35 17.07 15.46 -10.77
N ASP A 36 16.98 16.05 -11.95
CA ASP A 36 18.00 16.99 -12.47
C ASP A 36 17.68 18.47 -12.18
N ASP A 37 16.58 18.77 -11.47
CA ASP A 37 16.18 20.13 -11.16
C ASP A 37 16.96 20.66 -9.95
N THR A 38 17.92 21.56 -10.19
CA THR A 38 18.86 22.05 -9.17
C THR A 38 18.28 23.14 -8.27
N ARG A 39 17.03 23.57 -8.49
CA ARG A 39 16.40 24.58 -7.62
C ARG A 39 16.23 24.04 -6.20
N PRO A 40 16.48 24.84 -5.14
CA PRO A 40 16.39 24.38 -3.76
C PRO A 40 15.04 23.74 -3.41
N GLU A 41 13.93 24.27 -3.94
CA GLU A 41 12.59 23.77 -3.72
C GLU A 41 12.40 22.38 -4.34
N ALA A 42 12.92 22.16 -5.55
CA ALA A 42 12.84 20.87 -6.23
C ALA A 42 13.67 19.82 -5.50
N GLN A 43 14.87 20.18 -5.03
CA GLN A 43 15.72 19.31 -4.22
C GLN A 43 15.07 18.92 -2.89
N LEU A 44 14.41 19.88 -2.22
CA LEU A 44 13.67 19.60 -0.98
C LEU A 44 12.48 18.66 -1.23
N VAL A 45 11.72 18.88 -2.30
CA VAL A 45 10.60 17.99 -2.68
C VAL A 45 11.10 16.59 -3.02
N LEU A 46 12.22 16.47 -3.75
CA LEU A 46 12.83 15.18 -4.06
C LEU A 46 13.25 14.43 -2.78
N SER A 47 13.91 15.12 -1.85
CA SER A 47 14.30 14.56 -0.54
C SER A 47 13.09 14.05 0.25
N ASN A 48 12.01 14.83 0.31
CA ASN A 48 10.77 14.44 0.96
C ASN A 48 10.15 13.20 0.31
N ASN A 49 10.11 13.15 -1.04
CA ASN A 49 9.56 12.00 -1.75
C ASN A 49 10.40 10.73 -1.53
N ILE A 50 11.73 10.84 -1.45
CA ILE A 50 12.60 9.72 -1.10
C ILE A 50 12.24 9.19 0.29
N LYS A 51 11.99 10.07 1.27
CA LYS A 51 11.56 9.64 2.62
C LYS A 51 10.18 8.98 2.62
N VAL A 52 9.24 9.50 1.81
CA VAL A 52 7.93 8.86 1.61
C VAL A 52 8.08 7.46 1.00
N LEU A 53 8.96 7.26 0.02
CA LEU A 53 9.23 5.96 -0.60
C LEU A 53 9.78 4.92 0.39
N GLU A 54 10.61 5.38 1.35
CA GLU A 54 11.10 4.55 2.46
C GLU A 54 9.93 4.07 3.33
N HIS A 55 9.09 4.99 3.81
CA HIS A 55 7.92 4.65 4.62
C HIS A 55 6.91 3.76 3.89
N LEU A 56 6.66 4.00 2.59
CA LEU A 56 5.82 3.12 1.79
C LEU A 56 6.40 1.71 1.70
N SER A 57 7.72 1.58 1.61
CA SER A 57 8.38 0.27 1.57
C SER A 57 8.27 -0.48 2.90
N GLU A 58 8.36 0.22 4.03
CA GLU A 58 8.09 -0.36 5.36
C GLU A 58 6.63 -0.76 5.52
N ALA A 59 5.69 0.11 5.13
CA ALA A 59 4.26 -0.16 5.21
C ALA A 59 3.85 -1.37 4.36
N ILE A 60 4.43 -1.54 3.16
CA ILE A 60 4.20 -2.72 2.31
C ILE A 60 4.65 -3.99 3.03
N LYS A 61 5.86 -4.01 3.63
CA LYS A 61 6.36 -5.17 4.38
C LYS A 61 5.47 -5.52 5.56
N LEU A 62 4.98 -4.51 6.28
CA LEU A 62 4.06 -4.70 7.41
C LEU A 62 2.71 -5.27 6.96
N ALA A 63 2.16 -4.76 5.85
CA ALA A 63 0.92 -5.25 5.26
C ALA A 63 1.05 -6.72 4.80
N GLU A 64 2.13 -7.05 4.10
CA GLU A 64 2.41 -8.42 3.65
C GLU A 64 2.61 -9.38 4.84
N SER A 65 3.32 -8.94 5.88
CA SER A 65 3.48 -9.71 7.12
C SER A 65 2.13 -9.97 7.79
N SER A 66 1.26 -8.95 7.83
CA SER A 66 -0.09 -9.08 8.38
C SER A 66 -0.94 -10.07 7.59
N THR A 67 -0.90 -10.02 6.25
CA THR A 67 -1.54 -11.00 5.38
C THR A 67 -1.02 -12.41 5.67
N HIS A 68 0.30 -12.59 5.78
CA HIS A 68 0.89 -13.89 6.08
C HIS A 68 0.49 -14.44 7.45
N ILE A 69 0.46 -13.59 8.49
CA ILE A 69 0.01 -13.98 9.83
C ILE A 69 -1.43 -14.50 9.79
N LEU A 70 -2.31 -13.77 9.10
CA LEU A 70 -3.72 -14.16 8.98
C LEU A 70 -3.90 -15.44 8.14
N ASP A 71 -3.16 -15.58 7.04
CA ASP A 71 -3.19 -16.78 6.20
C ASP A 71 -2.73 -18.02 6.99
N LYS A 72 -1.68 -17.88 7.81
CA LYS A 72 -1.17 -18.95 8.66
C LYS A 72 -2.15 -19.34 9.77
N ALA A 73 -2.83 -18.36 10.38
CA ALA A 73 -3.72 -18.60 11.52
C ALA A 73 -5.12 -19.07 11.12
N PHE A 74 -5.67 -18.56 10.03
CA PHE A 74 -7.08 -18.72 9.65
C PHE A 74 -7.28 -19.26 8.22
N GLY A 75 -6.21 -19.49 7.48
CA GLY A 75 -6.27 -19.82 6.07
C GLY A 75 -6.46 -18.58 5.16
N PRO A 76 -6.54 -18.81 3.84
CA PRO A 76 -6.62 -17.75 2.85
C PRO A 76 -7.88 -16.90 3.03
N SER A 77 -7.76 -15.59 2.79
CA SER A 77 -8.89 -14.66 2.83
C SER A 77 -10.01 -15.08 1.87
N GLN A 78 -11.25 -15.08 2.37
CA GLN A 78 -12.46 -15.31 1.56
C GLN A 78 -13.22 -14.01 1.26
N ALA A 79 -12.68 -12.84 1.65
CA ALA A 79 -13.36 -11.57 1.50
C ALA A 79 -13.68 -11.22 0.03
N SER A 80 -12.83 -11.64 -0.92
CA SER A 80 -13.09 -11.46 -2.35
C SER A 80 -14.25 -12.30 -2.90
N GLN A 81 -14.73 -13.28 -2.12
CA GLN A 81 -15.90 -14.10 -2.42
C GLN A 81 -17.13 -13.68 -1.60
N GLY A 82 -17.06 -12.52 -0.91
CA GLY A 82 -18.10 -12.08 0.01
C GLY A 82 -18.12 -12.88 1.32
N GLY A 83 -17.02 -13.56 1.67
CA GLY A 83 -16.88 -14.25 2.94
C GLY A 83 -16.63 -13.29 4.11
N PRO A 84 -16.90 -13.74 5.35
CA PRO A 84 -16.76 -12.90 6.54
C PRO A 84 -15.29 -12.52 6.79
N PRO A 85 -15.03 -11.42 7.53
CA PRO A 85 -13.68 -11.06 7.93
C PRO A 85 -13.06 -12.13 8.84
N ARG A 86 -11.75 -12.31 8.73
CA ARG A 86 -11.00 -13.30 9.55
C ARG A 86 -10.84 -12.85 11.01
N ILE A 87 -10.81 -11.54 11.23
CA ILE A 87 -10.67 -10.90 12.53
C ILE A 87 -11.54 -9.63 12.55
N GLY A 88 -12.02 -9.26 13.74
CA GLY A 88 -12.99 -8.17 13.91
C GLY A 88 -14.43 -8.63 13.64
N THR A 89 -15.39 -7.95 14.25
CA THR A 89 -16.84 -8.20 14.15
C THR A 89 -17.58 -6.93 13.82
#